data_AF-A0A3M7IGH0-F1
#
_entry.id   AF-A0A3M7IGH0-F1
#
_cell.length_a   1.000
_cell.length_b   1.000
_cell.length_c   1.000
_cell.angle_alpha   90.00
_cell.angle_beta   90.00
_cell.angle_gamma   90.00
#
_symmetry.space_group_name_H-M   'P 1'
#
loop_
_entity.id
_entity.type
_entity.pdbx_description
1 polymer ?
#
loop_
_entity_poly.entity_id
_entity_poly.type
_entity_poly.pdbx_seq_one_letter_code
_entity_poly.pdbx_strand_id
1 'polypeptide(L)'
;MNSATGNPTLHGEMVAINNCTEILTNPQGKYRLTAAEASEVWPTLSLYTTAESCPMCASAIRWAGFREYIYGTSINTLIDKGWGQIRISSVDVFRQSFDLPNAGRLIADVLYNETDPYFSWQFDPRRPCPAGCSRSGGTCRDG
;
A
#
# COMPACT_ATOMS: atom_id res chain seq x y z
N MET A 1 -4.52 10.80 -2.54
CA MET A 1 -5.65 9.87 -2.77
C MET A 1 -6.09 10.05 -4.19
N ASN A 2 -6.30 8.96 -4.93
CA ASN A 2 -6.86 9.05 -6.28
C ASN A 2 -8.34 9.44 -6.16
N SER A 3 -8.66 10.71 -6.37
CA SER A 3 -10.03 11.24 -6.28
C SER A 3 -10.88 10.91 -7.51
N ALA A 4 -10.28 10.36 -8.57
CA ALA A 4 -10.93 10.19 -9.87
C ALA A 4 -12.18 9.29 -9.82
N THR A 5 -12.23 8.34 -8.89
CA THR A 5 -13.38 7.44 -8.72
C THR A 5 -14.31 7.84 -7.58
N GLY A 6 -13.90 8.79 -6.74
CA GLY A 6 -14.60 9.14 -5.50
C GLY A 6 -14.57 8.08 -4.40
N ASN A 7 -13.92 6.92 -4.60
CA ASN A 7 -13.83 5.87 -3.58
C ASN A 7 -12.57 6.09 -2.70
N PRO A 8 -12.73 6.46 -1.42
CA PRO A 8 -11.60 6.76 -0.55
C PRO A 8 -10.76 5.53 -0.18
N THR A 9 -11.26 4.31 -0.41
CA THR A 9 -10.52 3.08 -0.08
C THR A 9 -9.52 2.69 -1.16
N LEU A 10 -9.50 3.33 -2.33
CA LEU A 10 -8.56 3.04 -3.42
C LEU A 10 -7.16 3.61 -3.15
N HIS A 11 -6.54 3.11 -2.09
CA HIS A 11 -5.12 3.25 -1.82
C HIS A 11 -4.32 2.37 -2.80
N GLY A 12 -3.00 2.60 -2.88
CA GLY A 12 -2.13 1.91 -3.84
C GLY A 12 -2.22 0.39 -3.75
N GLU A 13 -2.31 -0.15 -2.53
CA GLU A 13 -2.41 -1.57 -2.24
C GLU A 13 -3.74 -2.17 -2.71
N MET A 14 -4.85 -1.46 -2.48
CA MET A 14 -6.17 -1.89 -2.95
C MET A 14 -6.25 -1.89 -4.47
N VAL A 15 -5.69 -0.85 -5.11
CA VAL A 15 -5.61 -0.78 -6.57
C VAL A 15 -4.71 -1.89 -7.13
N ALA A 16 -3.58 -2.19 -6.47
CA ALA A 16 -2.69 -3.28 -6.88
C ALA A 16 -3.39 -4.65 -6.81
N ILE A 17 -4.13 -4.93 -5.74
CA ILE A 17 -4.91 -6.17 -5.59
C ILE A 17 -5.99 -6.27 -6.69
N ASN A 18 -6.75 -5.20 -6.91
CA ASN A 18 -7.80 -5.18 -7.94
C ASN A 18 -7.21 -5.42 -9.33
N ASN A 19 -6.18 -4.65 -9.71
CA ASN A 19 -5.55 -4.78 -11.02
C ASN A 19 -4.89 -6.15 -11.21
N CYS A 20 -4.26 -6.71 -10.17
CA CYS A 20 -3.67 -8.04 -10.24
C CYS A 20 -4.76 -9.10 -10.48
N THR A 21 -5.89 -9.00 -9.78
CA THR A 21 -7.05 -9.88 -9.99
C THR A 21 -7.56 -9.80 -11.43
N GLU A 22 -7.76 -8.57 -11.95
CA GLU A 22 -8.18 -8.36 -13.33
C GLU A 22 -7.19 -8.97 -14.32
N ILE A 23 -5.87 -8.76 -14.14
CA ILE A 23 -4.84 -9.33 -15.02
C ILE A 23 -4.86 -10.86 -15.00
N LEU A 24 -4.98 -11.46 -13.82
CA LEU A 24 -4.97 -12.92 -13.64
C LEU A 24 -6.22 -13.57 -14.25
N THR A 25 -7.37 -12.92 -14.12
CA THR A 25 -8.68 -13.51 -14.46
C THR A 25 -9.27 -13.03 -15.79
N ASN A 26 -8.67 -12.03 -16.45
CA ASN A 26 -9.16 -11.52 -17.72
C ASN A 26 -9.30 -12.65 -18.76
N PRO A 27 -10.52 -12.94 -19.28
CA PRO A 27 -10.77 -14.03 -20.22
C PRO A 27 -10.00 -13.88 -21.55
N GLN A 28 -9.69 -12.65 -21.93
CA GLN A 28 -8.89 -12.31 -23.10
C GLN A 28 -7.41 -12.05 -22.76
N GLY A 29 -7.06 -12.11 -21.47
CA GLY A 29 -5.72 -11.86 -20.95
C GLY A 29 -4.74 -13.01 -21.18
N LYS A 30 -3.54 -12.87 -20.61
CA LYS A 30 -2.48 -13.87 -20.69
C LYS A 30 -2.76 -15.11 -19.84
N TYR A 31 -3.27 -14.92 -18.63
CA TYR A 31 -3.38 -15.98 -17.62
C TYR A 31 -4.74 -16.70 -17.65
N ARG A 32 -5.84 -15.95 -17.80
CA ARG A 32 -7.21 -16.48 -17.97
C ARG A 32 -7.61 -17.47 -16.87
N LEU A 33 -7.13 -17.23 -15.66
CA LEU A 33 -7.40 -18.09 -14.52
C LEU A 33 -8.86 -17.95 -14.11
N THR A 34 -9.45 -19.05 -13.69
CA THR A 34 -10.69 -19.02 -12.91
C THR A 34 -10.44 -18.34 -11.55
N ALA A 35 -11.51 -17.93 -10.87
CA ALA A 35 -11.40 -17.35 -9.54
C ALA A 35 -10.73 -18.31 -8.53
N ALA A 36 -10.99 -19.62 -8.65
CA ALA A 36 -10.37 -20.63 -7.81
C ALA A 36 -8.86 -20.72 -8.07
N GLU A 37 -8.44 -20.82 -9.35
CA GLU A 37 -7.02 -20.86 -9.70
C GLU A 37 -6.29 -19.58 -9.31
N ALA A 38 -6.90 -18.41 -9.49
CA ALA A 38 -6.33 -17.13 -9.07
C ALA A 38 -6.15 -17.05 -7.54
N SER A 39 -7.04 -17.69 -6.77
CA SER A 39 -6.93 -17.73 -5.30
C SER A 39 -5.68 -18.51 -4.84
N GLU A 40 -5.28 -19.53 -5.59
CA GLU A 40 -4.06 -20.31 -5.33
C GLU A 40 -2.78 -19.58 -5.74
N VAL A 41 -2.87 -18.48 -6.50
CA VAL A 41 -1.69 -17.71 -6.94
C VAL A 41 -1.19 -16.76 -5.85
N TRP A 42 -2.07 -16.15 -5.06
CA TRP A 42 -1.67 -15.15 -4.05
C TRP A 42 -0.56 -15.59 -3.10
N PRO A 43 -0.55 -16.84 -2.58
CA PRO A 43 0.51 -17.33 -1.70
C PRO A 43 1.89 -17.48 -2.38
N THR A 44 1.97 -17.21 -3.68
CA THR A 44 3.22 -17.18 -4.46
C THR A 44 3.71 -15.76 -4.75
N LEU A 45 2.86 -14.75 -4.56
CA LEU A 45 3.13 -13.36 -4.89
C LEU A 45 3.70 -12.59 -3.70
N SER A 46 4.47 -11.55 -4.03
CA SER A 46 5.05 -10.61 -3.08
C SER A 46 4.54 -9.21 -3.40
N LEU A 47 4.01 -8.50 -2.40
CA LEU A 47 3.59 -7.11 -2.54
C LEU A 47 4.68 -6.18 -2.00
N TYR A 48 5.15 -5.28 -2.86
CA TYR A 48 6.07 -4.21 -2.49
C TYR A 48 5.33 -2.89 -2.46
N THR A 49 5.46 -2.15 -1.35
CA THR A 49 4.94 -0.80 -1.21
C THR A 49 6.04 0.13 -0.71
N THR A 50 5.99 1.40 -1.11
CA THR A 50 6.97 2.40 -0.67
C THR A 50 6.82 2.76 0.81
N ALA A 51 5.64 2.57 1.39
CA ALA A 51 5.38 2.84 2.80
C ALA A 51 4.50 1.78 3.43
N GLU A 52 4.61 1.64 4.75
CA GLU A 52 3.78 0.78 5.56
C GLU A 52 2.31 1.09 5.32
N SER A 53 1.56 0.02 5.10
CA SER A 53 0.16 0.06 4.72
C SER A 53 -0.68 0.46 5.91
N CYS A 54 -1.67 1.32 5.68
CA CYS A 54 -2.63 1.63 6.72
C CYS A 54 -3.41 0.36 7.14
N PRO A 55 -4.06 0.33 8.32
CA PRO A 55 -4.69 -0.89 8.84
C PRO A 55 -5.71 -1.53 7.89
N MET A 56 -6.44 -0.73 7.10
CA MET A 56 -7.34 -1.22 6.06
C MET A 56 -6.58 -2.04 5.00
N CYS A 57 -5.49 -1.48 4.46
CA CYS A 57 -4.70 -2.12 3.41
C CYS A 57 -3.94 -3.32 3.96
N ALA A 58 -3.34 -3.21 5.14
CA ALA A 58 -2.68 -4.33 5.81
C ALA A 58 -3.64 -5.51 6.03
N SER A 59 -4.88 -5.24 6.42
CA SER A 59 -5.93 -6.27 6.57
C SER A 59 -6.28 -6.89 5.22
N ALA A 60 -6.45 -6.09 4.17
CA ALA A 60 -6.74 -6.60 2.82
C ALA A 60 -5.60 -7.47 2.27
N ILE A 61 -4.34 -7.07 2.48
CA ILE A 61 -3.15 -7.86 2.12
C ILE A 61 -3.16 -9.20 2.84
N ARG A 62 -3.50 -9.19 4.14
CA ARG A 62 -3.56 -10.41 4.94
C ARG A 62 -4.69 -11.35 4.48
N TRP A 63 -5.84 -10.80 4.09
CA TRP A 63 -6.95 -11.54 3.49
C TRP A 63 -6.60 -12.12 2.11
N ALA A 64 -5.91 -11.35 1.27
CA ALA A 64 -5.44 -11.82 -0.03
C ALA A 64 -4.45 -12.98 0.11
N GLY A 65 -3.70 -13.06 1.21
CA GLY A 65 -2.83 -14.21 1.49
C GLY A 65 -1.52 -14.18 0.71
N PHE A 66 -0.96 -12.99 0.46
CA PHE A 66 0.35 -12.84 -0.16
C PHE A 66 1.43 -13.64 0.57
N ARG A 67 2.40 -14.18 -0.19
CA ARG A 67 3.60 -14.82 0.39
C ARG A 67 4.36 -13.83 1.25
N GLU A 68 4.53 -12.62 0.72
CA GLU A 68 5.38 -11.60 1.31
C GLU A 68 4.73 -10.24 1.16
N TYR A 69 4.80 -9.46 2.23
CA TYR A 69 4.42 -8.07 2.28
C TYR A 69 5.64 -7.25 2.69
N ILE A 70 6.12 -6.41 1.78
CA ILE A 70 7.37 -5.67 1.91
C ILE A 70 7.10 -4.18 1.84
N TYR A 71 7.62 -3.43 2.81
CA TYR A 71 7.49 -1.97 2.82
C TYR A 71 8.80 -1.25 3.18
N GLY A 72 8.93 -0.01 2.72
CA GLY A 72 10.03 0.89 3.07
C GLY A 72 9.72 1.76 4.28
N THR A 73 9.08 2.92 4.06
CA THR A 73 8.81 3.91 5.11
C THR A 73 7.82 3.40 6.16
N SER A 74 8.20 3.41 7.44
CA SER A 74 7.30 2.99 8.53
C SER A 74 6.09 3.91 8.76
N ILE A 75 5.03 3.38 9.37
CA ILE A 75 3.84 4.16 9.74
C ILE A 75 4.19 5.28 10.74
N ASN A 76 5.16 5.05 11.63
CA ASN A 76 5.64 6.06 12.57
C ASN A 76 6.32 7.21 11.82
N THR A 77 7.17 6.89 10.84
CA THR A 77 7.79 7.89 9.98
C THR A 77 6.75 8.70 9.20
N LEU A 78 5.68 8.07 8.71
CA LEU A 78 4.56 8.79 8.06
C LEU A 78 3.89 9.77 9.03
N ILE A 79 3.60 9.33 10.25
CA ILE A 79 2.99 10.16 11.30
C ILE A 79 3.89 11.35 11.64
N ASP A 80 5.19 11.13 11.82
CA ASP A 80 6.18 12.17 12.12
C ASP A 80 6.28 13.21 10.98
N LYS A 81 6.06 12.77 9.74
CA LYS A 81 6.00 13.63 8.56
C LYS A 81 4.65 14.32 8.36
N GLY A 82 3.70 14.14 9.29
CA GLY A 82 2.40 14.82 9.29
C GLY A 82 1.30 14.10 8.53
N TRP A 83 1.53 12.88 8.04
CA TRP A 83 0.47 12.09 7.40
C TRP A 83 -0.47 11.52 8.45
N GLY A 84 -1.76 11.79 8.31
CA GLY A 84 -2.80 11.21 9.17
C GLY A 84 -2.86 9.69 9.01
N GLN A 85 -2.80 8.95 10.12
CA GLN A 85 -2.84 7.49 10.15
C GLN A 85 -3.71 6.99 11.30
N ILE A 86 -4.39 5.87 11.09
CA ILE A 86 -4.86 5.03 12.20
C ILE A 86 -3.62 4.33 12.76
N ARG A 87 -3.31 4.55 14.04
CA ARG A 87 -2.06 4.13 14.69
C ARG A 87 -2.08 2.65 15.10
N ILE A 88 -2.31 1.78 14.13
CA ILE A 88 -2.17 0.33 14.28
C ILE A 88 -1.13 -0.09 13.24
N SER A 89 -0.04 -0.71 13.68
CA SER A 89 1.01 -1.15 12.76
C SER A 89 0.55 -2.36 11.94
N SER A 90 1.17 -2.58 10.78
CA SER A 90 0.98 -3.80 10.01
C SER A 90 1.38 -5.04 10.80
N VAL A 91 2.40 -4.93 11.66
CA VAL A 91 2.79 -6.00 12.59
C VAL A 91 1.66 -6.36 13.54
N ASP A 92 0.95 -5.38 14.09
CA ASP A 92 -0.18 -5.63 14.98
C ASP A 92 -1.35 -6.28 14.23
N VAL A 93 -1.67 -5.81 13.02
CA VAL A 93 -2.69 -6.43 12.17
C VAL A 93 -2.34 -7.89 11.89
N PHE A 94 -1.11 -8.18 11.47
CA PHE A 94 -0.66 -9.53 11.16
C PHE A 94 -0.67 -10.43 12.41
N ARG A 95 -0.25 -9.89 13.57
CA ARG A 95 -0.28 -10.61 14.85
C ARG A 95 -1.70 -11.00 15.27
N GLN A 96 -2.69 -10.15 15.00
CA GLN A 96 -4.10 -10.44 15.32
C GLN A 96 -4.81 -11.30 14.26
N SER A 97 -4.14 -11.66 13.17
CA SER A 97 -4.73 -12.39 12.04
C SER A 97 -4.29 -13.86 11.98
N PHE A 98 -4.13 -14.50 13.15
CA PHE A 98 -3.61 -15.85 13.27
C PHE A 98 -4.57 -16.94 12.76
N ASP A 99 -5.87 -16.68 12.71
CA ASP A 99 -6.89 -17.62 12.21
C ASP A 99 -6.95 -17.71 10.68
N LEU A 100 -6.29 -16.80 9.97
CA LEU A 100 -6.31 -16.77 8.51
C LEU A 100 -5.24 -17.72 7.93
N PRO A 101 -5.53 -18.38 6.79
CA PRO A 101 -4.54 -19.23 6.11
C PRO A 101 -3.37 -18.39 5.61
N ASN A 102 -2.23 -19.03 5.35
CA ASN A 102 -0.99 -18.40 4.88
C ASN A 102 -0.51 -17.27 5.79
N ALA A 103 0.41 -17.58 6.71
CA ALA A 103 0.91 -16.60 7.69
C ALA A 103 1.43 -15.31 7.03
N GLY A 104 2.01 -15.42 5.82
CA GLY A 104 2.59 -14.30 5.08
C GLY A 104 3.83 -13.73 5.80
N ARG A 105 4.90 -13.43 5.05
CA ARG A 105 6.09 -12.80 5.65
C ARG A 105 5.98 -11.29 5.54
N LEU A 106 5.96 -10.60 6.67
CA LEU A 106 6.10 -9.15 6.72
C LEU A 106 7.59 -8.79 6.78
N ILE A 107 8.05 -7.95 5.85
CA ILE A 107 9.42 -7.46 5.77
C ILE A 107 9.38 -5.92 5.79
N ALA A 108 9.84 -5.35 6.90
CA ALA A 108 9.84 -3.91 7.13
C ALA A 108 11.14 -3.25 6.63
N ASP A 109 11.08 -1.93 6.52
CA ASP A 109 12.23 -1.03 6.37
C ASP A 109 13.14 -1.31 5.15
N VAL A 110 12.58 -1.88 4.08
CA VAL A 110 13.33 -2.14 2.85
C VAL A 110 13.52 -0.84 2.07
N LEU A 111 14.78 -0.41 1.94
CA LEU A 111 15.16 0.87 1.29
C LEU A 111 14.48 2.10 1.90
N TYR A 112 14.23 2.09 3.22
CA TYR A 112 13.56 3.21 3.90
C TYR A 112 14.31 4.54 3.74
N ASN A 113 15.64 4.50 3.61
CA ASN A 113 16.48 5.66 3.35
C ASN A 113 16.15 6.35 2.02
N GLU A 114 15.69 5.59 1.02
CA GLU A 114 15.24 6.10 -0.28
C GLU A 114 13.76 6.49 -0.26
N THR A 115 12.91 5.76 0.47
CA THR A 115 11.46 6.03 0.48
C THR A 115 11.06 7.16 1.42
N ASP A 116 11.70 7.34 2.57
CA ASP A 116 11.38 8.37 3.56
C ASP A 116 11.41 9.81 2.99
N PRO A 117 12.39 10.18 2.15
CA PRO A 117 12.38 11.47 1.47
C PRO A 117 11.10 11.73 0.65
N TYR A 118 10.54 10.71 0.00
CA TYR A 118 9.33 10.83 -0.82
C TYR A 118 8.07 11.15 -0.02
N PHE A 119 8.09 11.05 1.30
CA PHE A 119 6.95 11.42 2.15
C PHE A 119 7.09 12.80 2.78
N SER A 120 8.12 13.56 2.43
CA SER A 120 8.40 14.86 3.05
C SER A 120 7.81 16.05 2.28
N TRP A 121 7.39 15.87 1.02
CA TRP A 121 6.95 16.98 0.16
C TRP A 121 5.66 17.67 0.64
N GLN A 122 4.71 16.95 1.24
CA GLN A 122 3.38 17.51 1.46
C GLN A 122 3.36 18.52 2.62
N PHE A 123 4.00 18.18 3.75
CA PHE A 123 3.88 18.92 5.00
C PHE A 123 5.20 19.55 5.50
N ASP A 124 6.36 19.27 4.88
CA ASP A 124 7.60 20.01 5.19
C ASP A 124 7.72 21.24 4.27
N PRO A 125 7.65 22.47 4.81
CA PRO A 125 7.72 23.69 4.00
C PRO A 125 9.07 23.88 3.31
N ARG A 126 10.13 23.18 3.75
CA ARG A 126 11.47 23.25 3.16
C ARG A 126 11.64 22.32 1.96
N ARG A 127 10.67 21.42 1.73
CA ARG A 127 10.73 20.46 0.62
C ARG A 127 9.93 20.97 -0.58
N PRO A 128 10.46 20.79 -1.80
CA PRO A 128 9.76 21.19 -3.02
C PRO A 128 8.48 20.36 -3.18
N CYS A 129 7.46 20.97 -3.77
CA CYS A 129 6.29 20.22 -4.23
C CYS A 129 6.67 19.32 -5.42
N PRO A 130 5.94 18.20 -5.63
CA PRO A 130 6.07 17.39 -6.84
C PRO A 130 5.86 18.22 -8.11
N ALA A 131 6.39 17.74 -9.23
CA ALA A 131 6.18 18.40 -10.52
C ALA A 131 4.68 18.54 -10.83
N GLY A 132 4.27 19.75 -11.23
CA GLY A 132 2.86 20.09 -11.47
C GLY A 132 2.09 20.61 -10.25
N CYS A 133 2.71 20.60 -9.06
CA CYS A 133 2.08 21.09 -7.83
C CYS A 133 2.71 22.40 -7.35
N SER A 134 1.93 23.22 -6.64
CA SER A 134 2.38 24.44 -5.95
C SER A 134 1.96 24.43 -4.47
N ARG A 135 2.71 25.12 -3.61
CA ARG A 135 2.41 25.17 -2.17
C ARG A 135 1.44 26.31 -1.89
N SER A 136 0.30 25.98 -1.29
CA SER A 136 -0.72 26.94 -0.84
C SER A 136 -1.31 26.51 0.49
N GLY A 137 -1.40 27.43 1.46
CA GLY A 137 -1.91 27.12 2.80
C GLY A 137 -1.12 26.02 3.53
N GLY A 138 0.21 25.98 3.35
CA GLY A 138 1.10 25.01 3.99
C GLY A 138 1.16 23.63 3.33
N THR A 139 0.30 23.34 2.34
CA THR A 139 0.23 22.04 1.65
C THR A 139 0.51 22.18 0.16
N CYS A 140 1.05 21.14 -0.47
CA CYS A 140 1.17 21.11 -1.93
C CYS A 140 -0.17 20.67 -2.54
N ARG A 141 -0.56 21.34 -3.63
CA ARG A 141 -1.79 21.10 -4.39
C ARG A 141 -1.49 21.19 -5.88
N ASP A 142 -2.30 20.53 -6.69
CA ASP A 142 -2.22 20.64 -8.15
C ASP A 142 -2.38 22.11 -8.55
N GLY A 143 -1.50 22.58 -9.44
CA GLY A 143 -1.46 23.96 -9.93
C GLY A 143 -2.49 24.26 -11.01
#